data_AF-A0AAJ1HQU3-F1
#
_entry.id   AF-A0AAJ1HQU3-F1
#
_cell.length_a   1.000
_cell.length_b   1.000
_cell.length_c   1.000
_cell.angle_alpha   90.00
_cell.angle_beta   90.00
_cell.angle_gamma   90.00
#
_symmetry.space_group_name_H-M   'P 1'
#
loop_
_entity.id
_entity.type
_entity.pdbx_description
1 polymer ?
#
loop_
_entity_poly.entity_id
_entity_poly.type
_entity_poly.pdbx_seq_one_letter_code
_entity_poly.pdbx_strand_id
1 'polypeptide(L)'
;MAKNQAVFNFADQWLEILLKAQLPNAAIMDDEFEWQCQDLHFDQPTIDLDDAFPIERPLTSLEGFKKIIEKINDQVMLGHAIYWQWQYWQDHPADSQKAWLVLALQRLKKLAIGGVDSPFVFHGVIAHIELISKTSEDTKAVVQWLKIGRNGKAALQIMDDQYETLVKQNENLKGFQLNVFLEQLADYFRQHHSFKSSNVENEWQLTLIATDGRKYQTRGYWLTDAELGELSQKLRGIWPGDAKLWLFDGLVHAEKINQLTIRYHRQAKLYQMDAGPFYLDYHEKITLDRNSQELIYQKWLSDSCKMEYRYHITEAIDALLDELQTPNFLAYVNGNADDVVYDPDDQRSYSIEIQSADNQTRIINGSFDKQGLPVDFPKLAMQIEEFLELYDGNELLDPALYHHQWRRPGQYIYCDVSFEDGGHTYCYRTEDEQLAEGDLVSVPVGHDNHPAVGRIERIQIVDRKHVPYPLKKTKLIIGPYQSDAE
;
A
#
# COMPACT_ATOMS: atom_id res chain seq x y z
N MET A 1 -21.06 -1.86 -13.28
CA MET A 1 -22.38 -1.87 -13.95
C MET A 1 -23.49 -2.47 -13.08
N ALA A 2 -23.35 -3.68 -12.53
CA ALA A 2 -24.40 -4.29 -11.69
C ALA A 2 -24.75 -3.47 -10.42
N LYS A 3 -23.76 -2.90 -9.73
CA LYS A 3 -23.97 -2.08 -8.52
C LYS A 3 -24.74 -0.77 -8.79
N ASN A 4 -24.39 -0.03 -9.85
CA ASN A 4 -25.10 1.20 -10.23
C ASN A 4 -26.54 0.93 -10.67
N GLN A 5 -26.82 -0.26 -11.25
CA GLN A 5 -28.20 -0.67 -11.53
C GLN A 5 -29.00 -0.93 -10.26
N ALA A 6 -28.39 -1.54 -9.22
CA ALA A 6 -29.04 -1.76 -7.93
C ALA A 6 -29.36 -0.43 -7.22
N VAL A 7 -28.40 0.50 -7.17
CA VAL A 7 -28.60 1.85 -6.62
C VAL A 7 -29.67 2.62 -7.40
N PHE A 8 -29.69 2.50 -8.73
CA PHE A 8 -30.72 3.10 -9.57
C PHE A 8 -32.12 2.56 -9.22
N ASN A 9 -32.26 1.23 -9.17
CA ASN A 9 -33.53 0.58 -8.87
C ASN A 9 -34.04 0.97 -7.47
N PHE A 10 -33.15 0.98 -6.47
CA PHE A 10 -33.43 1.43 -5.11
C PHE A 10 -33.95 2.88 -5.12
N ALA A 11 -33.20 3.79 -5.73
CA ALA A 11 -33.57 5.21 -5.74
C ALA A 11 -34.89 5.46 -6.48
N ASP A 12 -35.16 4.73 -7.56
CA ASP A 12 -36.40 4.85 -8.34
C ASP A 12 -37.62 4.34 -7.56
N GLN A 13 -37.51 3.15 -6.96
CA GLN A 13 -38.56 2.54 -6.15
C GLN A 13 -39.02 3.47 -5.02
N TRP A 14 -38.07 3.96 -4.20
CA TRP A 14 -38.41 4.75 -3.01
C TRP A 14 -38.83 6.18 -3.35
N LEU A 15 -38.36 6.72 -4.47
CA LEU A 15 -38.86 7.98 -5.00
C LEU A 15 -40.34 7.87 -5.39
N GLU A 16 -40.74 6.80 -6.09
CA GLU A 16 -42.15 6.58 -6.44
C GLU A 16 -43.04 6.47 -5.19
N ILE A 17 -42.58 5.75 -4.17
CA ILE A 17 -43.32 5.56 -2.92
C ILE A 17 -43.52 6.91 -2.20
N LEU A 18 -42.44 7.68 -2.01
CA LEU A 18 -42.50 8.98 -1.32
C LEU A 18 -43.34 10.02 -2.06
N LEU A 19 -43.34 10.01 -3.40
CA LEU A 19 -44.14 10.92 -4.20
C LEU A 19 -45.65 10.61 -4.13
N LYS A 20 -46.03 9.33 -3.96
CA LYS A 20 -47.43 8.88 -3.84
C LYS A 20 -47.96 8.99 -2.41
N ALA A 21 -47.08 8.87 -1.41
CA ALA A 21 -47.44 8.95 0.00
C ALA A 21 -47.84 10.38 0.41
N GLN A 22 -48.80 10.55 1.33
CA GLN A 22 -49.07 11.86 1.96
C GLN A 22 -48.20 12.07 3.20
N LEU A 23 -48.20 11.12 4.15
CA LEU A 23 -47.34 11.02 5.34
C LEU A 23 -46.95 9.55 5.55
N PRO A 24 -45.89 9.23 6.33
CA PRO A 24 -45.55 7.83 6.61
C PRO A 24 -46.75 7.13 7.25
N ASN A 25 -47.14 5.98 6.71
CA ASN A 25 -48.09 5.07 7.34
C ASN A 25 -47.37 3.76 7.67
N ALA A 26 -48.02 2.88 8.44
CA ALA A 26 -47.47 1.57 8.79
C ALA A 26 -47.15 0.67 7.57
N ALA A 27 -47.52 1.06 6.35
CA ALA A 27 -47.17 0.37 5.11
C ALA A 27 -45.91 0.93 4.41
N ILE A 28 -45.35 2.05 4.87
CA ILE A 28 -44.07 2.63 4.40
C ILE A 28 -42.93 2.35 5.40
N MET A 29 -43.26 2.06 6.66
CA MET A 29 -42.35 1.57 7.69
C MET A 29 -41.99 0.09 7.43
N ASP A 30 -41.51 -0.18 6.22
CA ASP A 30 -41.23 -1.52 5.72
C ASP A 30 -39.74 -1.85 5.95
N ASP A 31 -39.46 -2.99 6.59
CA ASP A 31 -38.12 -3.52 6.85
C ASP A 31 -37.30 -3.64 5.54
N GLU A 32 -38.00 -3.72 4.40
CA GLU A 32 -37.41 -3.75 3.06
C GLU A 32 -36.52 -2.54 2.76
N PHE A 33 -36.86 -1.32 3.22
CA PHE A 33 -36.00 -0.15 2.98
C PHE A 33 -34.66 -0.32 3.68
N GLU A 34 -34.68 -0.72 4.94
CA GLU A 34 -33.48 -0.90 5.76
C GLU A 34 -32.63 -2.03 5.21
N TRP A 35 -33.25 -3.15 4.85
CA TRP A 35 -32.56 -4.28 4.24
C TRP A 35 -31.87 -3.92 2.92
N GLN A 36 -32.55 -3.17 2.04
CA GLN A 36 -31.96 -2.69 0.80
C GLN A 36 -30.83 -1.68 1.05
N CYS A 37 -30.93 -0.84 2.07
CA CYS A 37 -29.83 0.04 2.49
C CYS A 37 -28.63 -0.77 2.96
N GLN A 38 -28.83 -1.84 3.73
CA GLN A 38 -27.76 -2.72 4.20
C GLN A 38 -27.07 -3.48 3.05
N ASP A 39 -27.85 -3.99 2.10
CA ASP A 39 -27.32 -4.67 0.89
C ASP A 39 -26.49 -3.72 0.02
N LEU A 40 -26.87 -2.44 -0.03
CA LEU A 40 -26.12 -1.39 -0.72
C LEU A 40 -24.97 -0.77 0.12
N HIS A 41 -24.82 -1.21 1.37
CA HIS A 41 -23.86 -0.70 2.36
C HIS A 41 -24.04 0.78 2.73
N PHE A 42 -25.28 1.28 2.70
CA PHE A 42 -25.62 2.63 3.15
C PHE A 42 -25.73 2.73 4.67
N ASP A 43 -25.90 1.61 5.37
CA ASP A 43 -25.87 1.53 6.83
C ASP A 43 -24.47 1.69 7.42
N GLN A 44 -23.42 1.47 6.62
CA GLN A 44 -22.04 1.49 7.07
C GLN A 44 -21.57 2.91 7.46
N PRO A 45 -20.76 3.05 8.53
CA PRO A 45 -20.28 4.36 8.99
C PRO A 45 -19.56 5.12 7.87
N THR A 46 -19.95 6.37 7.68
CA THR A 46 -19.36 7.27 6.69
C THR A 46 -19.45 8.71 7.19
N ILE A 47 -18.70 9.64 6.58
CA ILE A 47 -18.80 11.03 6.99
C ILE A 47 -20.24 11.55 6.87
N ASP A 48 -20.70 12.15 7.95
CA ASP A 48 -21.98 12.79 8.04
C ASP A 48 -22.05 14.00 7.08
N LEU A 49 -23.19 14.21 6.44
CA LEU A 49 -23.35 15.30 5.48
C LEU A 49 -23.18 16.69 6.11
N ASP A 50 -23.50 16.88 7.40
CA ASP A 50 -23.24 18.13 8.14
C ASP A 50 -21.75 18.30 8.43
N ASP A 51 -21.03 17.22 8.71
CA ASP A 51 -19.57 17.25 8.87
C ASP A 51 -18.86 17.58 7.55
N ALA A 52 -19.36 17.04 6.42
CA ALA A 52 -18.81 17.32 5.10
C ALA A 52 -19.10 18.76 4.63
N PHE A 53 -20.21 19.36 5.10
CA PHE A 53 -20.64 20.71 4.74
C PHE A 53 -21.06 21.51 5.99
N PRO A 54 -20.11 21.89 6.87
CA PRO A 54 -20.41 22.42 8.19
C PRO A 54 -21.05 23.81 8.19
N ILE A 55 -20.92 24.54 7.08
CA ILE A 55 -21.55 25.86 6.88
C ILE A 55 -23.02 25.67 6.49
N GLU A 56 -23.29 24.82 5.49
CA GLU A 56 -24.63 24.61 4.98
C GLU A 56 -25.48 23.70 5.86
N ARG A 57 -24.86 22.81 6.64
CA ARG A 57 -25.53 21.81 7.50
C ARG A 57 -26.70 21.11 6.80
N PRO A 58 -26.42 20.42 5.68
CA PRO A 58 -27.44 19.82 4.82
C PRO A 58 -28.38 18.80 5.47
N LEU A 59 -27.99 18.04 6.49
CA LEU A 59 -28.89 17.12 7.21
C LEU A 59 -29.91 17.85 8.05
N THR A 60 -29.50 18.94 8.70
CA THR A 60 -30.39 19.70 9.60
C THR A 60 -31.06 20.88 8.89
N SER A 61 -30.70 21.19 7.64
CA SER A 61 -31.23 22.31 6.85
C SER A 61 -31.55 21.93 5.40
N LEU A 62 -32.84 21.89 5.06
CA LEU A 62 -33.30 21.68 3.68
C LEU A 62 -32.79 22.78 2.72
N GLU A 63 -32.71 24.03 3.17
CA GLU A 63 -32.15 25.12 2.35
C GLU A 63 -30.63 24.96 2.15
N GLY A 64 -29.94 24.51 3.20
CA GLY A 64 -28.52 24.13 3.13
C GLY A 64 -28.30 23.05 2.09
N PHE A 65 -29.07 21.96 2.18
CA PHE A 65 -29.03 20.84 1.25
C PHE A 65 -29.25 21.27 -0.20
N LYS A 66 -30.25 22.11 -0.48
CA LYS A 66 -30.52 22.63 -1.83
C LYS A 66 -29.34 23.39 -2.44
N LYS A 67 -28.51 24.07 -1.64
CA LYS A 67 -27.31 24.80 -2.12
C LYS A 67 -26.17 23.89 -2.53
N ILE A 68 -26.13 22.67 -1.99
CA ILE A 68 -24.99 21.75 -2.14
C ILE A 68 -25.35 20.45 -2.87
N ILE A 69 -26.63 20.15 -3.09
CA ILE A 69 -27.08 18.86 -3.67
C ILE A 69 -26.45 18.53 -5.02
N GLU A 70 -26.25 19.53 -5.90
CA GLU A 70 -25.61 19.32 -7.19
C GLU A 70 -24.08 19.09 -7.08
N LYS A 71 -23.49 19.39 -5.91
CA LYS A 71 -22.08 19.16 -5.59
C LYS A 71 -21.83 17.79 -4.96
N ILE A 72 -22.87 17.12 -4.43
CA ILE A 72 -22.74 15.78 -3.86
C ILE A 72 -22.60 14.75 -4.99
N ASN A 73 -21.44 14.10 -5.07
CA ASN A 73 -21.14 13.07 -6.07
C ASN A 73 -20.87 11.68 -5.45
N ASP A 74 -20.68 11.60 -4.13
CA ASP A 74 -20.46 10.33 -3.42
C ASP A 74 -21.82 9.66 -3.16
N GLN A 75 -22.05 8.52 -3.84
CA GLN A 75 -23.27 7.73 -3.71
C GLN A 75 -23.40 7.09 -2.32
N VAL A 76 -22.30 6.69 -1.69
CA VAL A 76 -22.29 6.03 -0.38
C VAL A 76 -22.58 7.05 0.72
N MET A 77 -21.95 8.23 0.66
CA MET A 77 -22.22 9.33 1.60
C MET A 77 -23.68 9.80 1.50
N LEU A 78 -24.18 9.98 0.28
CA LEU A 78 -25.58 10.36 0.07
C LEU A 78 -26.54 9.24 0.50
N GLY A 79 -26.19 7.98 0.22
CA GLY A 79 -26.95 6.80 0.64
C GLY A 79 -27.02 6.66 2.16
N HIS A 80 -25.92 6.86 2.87
CA HIS A 80 -25.87 6.85 4.33
C HIS A 80 -26.72 7.95 4.95
N ALA A 81 -26.63 9.17 4.40
CA ALA A 81 -27.48 10.26 4.82
C ALA A 81 -28.98 9.97 4.55
N ILE A 82 -29.31 9.31 3.44
CA ILE A 82 -30.68 8.86 3.15
C ILE A 82 -31.15 7.83 4.19
N TYR A 83 -30.31 6.84 4.53
CA TYR A 83 -30.61 5.83 5.53
C TYR A 83 -30.93 6.47 6.90
N TRP A 84 -30.06 7.36 7.38
CA TRP A 84 -30.29 8.08 8.65
C TRP A 84 -31.51 8.99 8.62
N GLN A 85 -31.69 9.76 7.56
CA GLN A 85 -32.82 10.67 7.46
C GLN A 85 -34.15 9.94 7.30
N TRP A 86 -34.13 8.72 6.76
CA TRP A 86 -35.30 7.86 6.71
C TRP A 86 -35.71 7.40 8.11
N GLN A 87 -34.77 6.88 8.91
CA GLN A 87 -35.02 6.49 10.30
C GLN A 87 -35.54 7.67 11.13
N TYR A 88 -34.88 8.82 11.03
CA TYR A 88 -35.31 10.03 11.71
C TYR A 88 -36.72 10.47 11.29
N TRP A 89 -37.06 10.35 10.00
CA TRP A 89 -38.38 10.70 9.49
C TRP A 89 -39.48 9.75 9.96
N GLN A 90 -39.17 8.46 10.16
CA GLN A 90 -40.13 7.50 10.74
C GLN A 90 -40.49 7.89 12.17
N ASP A 91 -39.50 8.26 12.98
CA ASP A 91 -39.71 8.69 14.35
C ASP A 91 -40.33 10.09 14.45
N HIS A 92 -40.00 10.98 13.50
CA HIS A 92 -40.41 12.39 13.50
C HIS A 92 -40.92 12.85 12.12
N PRO A 93 -42.15 12.47 11.73
CA PRO A 93 -42.68 12.78 10.39
C PRO A 93 -42.83 14.29 10.14
N ALA A 94 -42.13 14.80 9.13
CA ALA A 94 -42.22 16.20 8.70
C ALA A 94 -42.17 16.33 7.16
N ASP A 95 -42.90 17.31 6.62
CA ASP A 95 -42.91 17.60 5.17
C ASP A 95 -41.55 18.10 4.66
N SER A 96 -40.82 18.84 5.49
CA SER A 96 -39.45 19.30 5.18
C SER A 96 -38.50 18.11 5.01
N GLN A 97 -38.67 17.09 5.84
CA GLN A 97 -37.84 15.89 5.86
C GLN A 97 -38.16 14.96 4.69
N LYS A 98 -39.44 14.81 4.38
CA LYS A 98 -39.90 14.16 3.16
C LYS A 98 -39.35 14.86 1.90
N ALA A 99 -39.41 16.19 1.86
CA ALA A 99 -38.86 16.97 0.76
C ALA A 99 -37.33 16.80 0.63
N TRP A 100 -36.63 16.68 1.75
CA TRP A 100 -35.21 16.35 1.80
C TRP A 100 -34.92 14.99 1.17
N LEU A 101 -35.63 13.93 1.62
CA LEU A 101 -35.48 12.57 1.12
C LEU A 101 -35.77 12.46 -0.39
N VAL A 102 -36.81 13.14 -0.86
CA VAL A 102 -37.15 13.20 -2.29
C VAL A 102 -36.00 13.80 -3.10
N LEU A 103 -35.43 14.93 -2.66
CA LEU A 103 -34.31 15.57 -3.34
C LEU A 103 -33.06 14.68 -3.32
N ALA A 104 -32.77 14.04 -2.19
CA ALA A 104 -31.64 13.14 -2.04
C ALA A 104 -31.75 11.92 -2.96
N LEU A 105 -32.92 11.27 -3.02
CA LEU A 105 -33.18 10.13 -3.90
C LEU A 105 -33.16 10.53 -5.38
N GLN A 106 -33.65 11.73 -5.74
CA GLN A 106 -33.52 12.25 -7.11
C GLN A 106 -32.04 12.42 -7.50
N ARG A 107 -31.22 12.92 -6.57
CA ARG A 107 -29.78 13.05 -6.80
C ARG A 107 -29.11 11.69 -6.90
N LEU A 108 -29.40 10.77 -5.99
CA LEU A 108 -28.86 9.40 -6.01
C LEU A 108 -29.23 8.67 -7.31
N LYS A 109 -30.49 8.79 -7.75
CA LYS A 109 -30.95 8.28 -9.04
C LYS A 109 -30.17 8.88 -10.21
N LYS A 110 -29.93 10.21 -10.22
CA LYS A 110 -29.14 10.89 -11.24
C LYS A 110 -27.69 10.39 -11.26
N LEU A 111 -27.09 10.17 -10.09
CA LEU A 111 -25.75 9.60 -9.95
C LEU A 111 -25.68 8.16 -10.48
N ALA A 112 -26.78 7.39 -10.35
CA ALA A 112 -26.87 6.01 -10.82
C ALA A 112 -27.21 5.86 -12.32
N ILE A 113 -27.94 6.82 -12.94
CA ILE A 113 -28.26 6.83 -14.39
C ILE A 113 -27.03 7.18 -15.22
N GLY A 114 -26.32 8.21 -14.81
CA GLY A 114 -25.02 8.47 -15.41
C GLY A 114 -24.13 7.29 -15.05
N GLY A 115 -23.26 6.85 -15.95
CA GLY A 115 -22.00 6.22 -15.53
C GLY A 115 -21.13 7.22 -14.76
N VAL A 116 -21.72 7.93 -13.81
CA VAL A 116 -21.12 8.82 -12.83
C VAL A 116 -21.00 7.97 -11.55
N ASP A 117 -20.33 6.84 -11.69
CA ASP A 117 -19.04 6.80 -11.02
C ASP A 117 -18.34 8.03 -11.62
N SER A 118 -18.38 9.21 -10.98
CA SER A 118 -17.31 10.14 -11.28
C SER A 118 -16.21 9.62 -10.39
N PRO A 119 -15.32 8.75 -10.87
CA PRO A 119 -14.05 8.70 -10.21
C PRO A 119 -13.56 10.14 -10.13
N PHE A 120 -13.01 10.46 -8.98
CA PHE A 120 -12.21 11.64 -8.84
C PHE A 120 -11.07 11.54 -9.85
N VAL A 121 -11.35 11.93 -11.09
CA VAL A 121 -10.41 12.04 -12.18
C VAL A 121 -10.21 13.51 -12.36
N PHE A 122 -9.14 13.97 -11.76
CA PHE A 122 -8.72 15.34 -11.84
C PHE A 122 -8.32 15.66 -13.29
N HIS A 123 -8.96 16.69 -13.85
CA HIS A 123 -8.60 17.23 -15.15
C HIS A 123 -8.16 18.69 -15.00
N GLY A 124 -6.99 18.99 -15.56
CA GLY A 124 -6.44 20.35 -15.64
C GLY A 124 -5.18 20.55 -14.81
N VAL A 125 -4.99 21.78 -14.37
CA VAL A 125 -3.84 22.21 -13.56
C VAL A 125 -4.34 22.65 -12.19
N ILE A 126 -3.74 22.12 -11.12
CA ILE A 126 -4.12 22.46 -9.75
C ILE A 126 -3.79 23.92 -9.46
N ALA A 127 -4.80 24.70 -9.08
CA ALA A 127 -4.67 26.06 -8.56
C ALA A 127 -4.63 26.09 -7.04
N HIS A 128 -5.47 25.30 -6.38
CA HIS A 128 -5.50 25.18 -4.91
C HIS A 128 -5.74 23.73 -4.48
N ILE A 129 -5.15 23.40 -3.34
CA ILE A 129 -5.37 22.16 -2.59
C ILE A 129 -5.96 22.51 -1.24
N GLU A 130 -6.92 21.72 -0.81
CA GLU A 130 -7.43 21.71 0.54
C GLU A 130 -7.48 20.25 0.99
N LEU A 131 -6.64 19.91 1.98
CA LEU A 131 -6.50 18.58 2.54
C LEU A 131 -6.90 18.62 4.02
N ILE A 132 -7.84 17.79 4.41
CA ILE A 132 -8.26 17.60 5.79
C ILE A 132 -7.87 16.19 6.18
N SER A 133 -7.11 16.04 7.25
CA SER A 133 -6.72 14.74 7.82
C SER A 133 -7.31 14.64 9.22
N LYS A 134 -7.93 13.50 9.54
CA LYS A 134 -8.60 13.25 10.81
C LYS A 134 -8.08 11.96 11.44
N THR A 135 -7.88 12.01 12.74
CA THR A 135 -7.50 10.84 13.55
C THR A 135 -8.57 10.50 14.56
N SER A 136 -8.75 9.21 14.86
CA SER A 136 -9.57 8.73 15.98
C SER A 136 -8.81 8.69 17.31
N GLU A 137 -7.49 8.95 17.29
CA GLU A 137 -6.65 8.84 18.47
C GLU A 137 -7.14 9.79 19.58
N ASP A 138 -7.19 9.29 20.82
CA ASP A 138 -7.56 10.03 22.04
C ASP A 138 -6.47 11.06 22.39
N THR A 139 -6.40 12.10 21.56
CA THR A 139 -5.49 13.22 21.68
C THR A 139 -6.30 14.51 21.70
N LYS A 140 -5.70 15.57 22.22
CA LYS A 140 -6.35 16.90 22.16
C LYS A 140 -6.59 17.40 20.74
N ALA A 141 -5.86 16.89 19.75
CA ALA A 141 -5.91 17.37 18.38
C ALA A 141 -6.35 16.25 17.44
N VAL A 142 -7.54 16.35 16.87
CA VAL A 142 -8.12 15.27 16.04
C VAL A 142 -8.30 15.65 14.57
N VAL A 143 -8.16 16.93 14.19
CA VAL A 143 -8.26 17.38 12.80
C VAL A 143 -7.09 18.27 12.40
N GLN A 144 -6.48 17.98 11.24
CA GLN A 144 -5.54 18.84 10.56
C GLN A 144 -6.12 19.33 9.23
N TRP A 145 -6.15 20.65 9.05
CA TRP A 145 -6.62 21.29 7.83
C TRP A 145 -5.50 22.07 7.15
N LEU A 146 -5.11 21.63 5.97
CA LEU A 146 -4.04 22.21 5.18
C LEU A 146 -4.59 22.78 3.87
N LYS A 147 -4.28 24.04 3.60
CA LYS A 147 -4.58 24.72 2.33
C LYS A 147 -3.30 25.16 1.66
N ILE A 148 -3.17 24.90 0.37
CA ILE A 148 -2.00 25.31 -0.42
C ILE A 148 -2.48 25.89 -1.75
N GLY A 149 -2.04 27.10 -2.07
CA GLY A 149 -2.22 27.70 -3.39
C GLY A 149 -0.99 27.48 -4.27
N ARG A 150 -1.19 27.38 -5.59
CA ARG A 150 -0.09 27.34 -6.58
C ARG A 150 0.82 28.58 -6.52
N ASN A 151 0.34 29.68 -5.93
CA ASN A 151 1.14 30.88 -5.65
C ASN A 151 2.09 30.74 -4.45
N GLY A 152 2.13 29.57 -3.81
CA GLY A 152 2.97 29.26 -2.67
C GLY A 152 2.35 29.59 -1.31
N LYS A 153 1.24 30.34 -1.25
CA LYS A 153 0.59 30.62 0.03
C LYS A 153 0.01 29.34 0.61
N ALA A 154 0.40 29.00 1.82
CA ALA A 154 -0.14 27.87 2.55
C ALA A 154 -0.66 28.28 3.92
N ALA A 155 -1.72 27.61 4.38
CA ALA A 155 -2.32 27.81 5.69
C ALA A 155 -2.61 26.45 6.31
N LEU A 156 -2.19 26.27 7.55
CA LEU A 156 -2.39 25.08 8.35
C LEU A 156 -3.19 25.43 9.60
N GLN A 157 -4.16 24.59 9.94
CA GLN A 157 -4.87 24.62 11.21
C GLN A 157 -4.90 23.21 11.79
N ILE A 158 -4.66 23.09 13.10
CA ILE A 158 -4.85 21.85 13.86
C ILE A 158 -5.90 22.15 14.91
N MET A 159 -6.91 21.27 15.00
CA MET A 159 -8.13 21.49 15.76
C MET A 159 -8.45 20.28 16.65
N ASP A 160 -9.19 20.53 17.73
CA ASP A 160 -9.78 19.50 18.58
C ASP A 160 -11.08 18.92 17.99
N ASP A 161 -11.76 18.08 18.77
CA ASP A 161 -12.98 17.38 18.39
C ASP A 161 -14.21 18.29 18.36
N GLN A 162 -14.12 19.49 18.93
CA GLN A 162 -15.10 20.56 18.78
C GLN A 162 -14.74 21.54 17.64
N TYR A 163 -13.72 21.24 16.84
CA TYR A 163 -13.18 22.09 15.78
C TYR A 163 -12.63 23.44 16.28
N GLU A 164 -12.28 23.56 17.56
CA GLU A 164 -11.57 24.74 18.05
C GLU A 164 -10.11 24.69 17.60
N THR A 165 -9.60 25.83 17.11
CA THR A 165 -8.24 25.90 16.58
C THR A 165 -7.21 25.90 17.71
N LEU A 166 -6.42 24.84 17.77
CA LEU A 166 -5.30 24.70 18.70
C LEU A 166 -3.99 25.28 18.13
N VAL A 167 -3.74 25.01 16.85
CA VAL A 167 -2.55 25.51 16.13
C VAL A 167 -3.00 26.18 14.85
N LYS A 168 -2.39 27.32 14.54
CA LYS A 168 -2.58 28.02 13.27
C LYS A 168 -1.26 28.52 12.75
N GLN A 169 -0.95 28.18 11.50
CA GLN A 169 0.31 28.53 10.86
C GLN A 169 0.06 28.92 9.41
N ASN A 170 0.81 29.90 8.90
CA ASN A 170 0.74 30.31 7.51
C ASN A 170 2.15 30.40 6.94
N GLU A 171 2.35 29.78 5.79
CA GLU A 171 3.66 29.65 5.17
C GLU A 171 3.66 30.11 3.72
N ASN A 172 4.86 30.27 3.17
CA ASN A 172 5.08 30.62 1.77
C ASN A 172 6.03 29.63 1.10
N LEU A 173 5.44 28.58 0.53
CA LEU A 173 6.10 27.51 -0.19
C LEU A 173 6.50 28.00 -1.59
N LYS A 174 7.75 28.42 -1.77
CA LYS A 174 8.24 28.88 -3.09
C LYS A 174 9.24 27.90 -3.67
N GLY A 175 9.11 27.64 -4.97
CA GLY A 175 10.17 27.00 -5.74
C GLY A 175 9.67 25.92 -6.69
N PHE A 176 10.63 25.35 -7.42
CA PHE A 176 10.39 24.26 -8.37
C PHE A 176 9.78 23.03 -7.69
N GLN A 177 10.20 22.71 -6.46
CA GLN A 177 9.74 21.53 -5.71
C GLN A 177 8.22 21.55 -5.44
N LEU A 178 7.63 22.71 -5.13
CA LEU A 178 6.17 22.82 -4.98
C LEU A 178 5.45 22.50 -6.30
N ASN A 179 5.94 23.04 -7.42
CA ASN A 179 5.32 22.79 -8.72
C ASN A 179 5.39 21.30 -9.09
N VAL A 180 6.54 20.66 -8.84
CA VAL A 180 6.71 19.20 -9.02
C VAL A 180 5.70 18.42 -8.18
N PHE A 181 5.55 18.76 -6.89
CA PHE A 181 4.55 18.13 -6.03
C PHE A 181 3.13 18.28 -6.59
N LEU A 182 2.74 19.50 -6.99
CA LEU A 182 1.41 19.76 -7.55
C LEU A 182 1.16 19.00 -8.86
N GLU A 183 2.20 18.84 -9.69
CA GLU A 183 2.11 18.09 -10.95
C GLU A 183 1.97 16.59 -10.71
N GLN A 184 2.80 16.02 -9.82
CA GLN A 184 2.70 14.62 -9.45
C GLN A 184 1.36 14.28 -8.78
N LEU A 185 0.85 15.16 -7.90
CA LEU A 185 -0.47 14.99 -7.29
C LEU A 185 -1.58 15.04 -8.34
N ALA A 186 -1.47 15.95 -9.31
CA ALA A 186 -2.43 16.03 -10.42
C ALA A 186 -2.38 14.77 -11.28
N ASP A 187 -1.19 14.27 -11.61
CA ASP A 187 -0.98 13.08 -12.43
C ASP A 187 -1.52 11.82 -11.73
N TYR A 188 -1.25 11.66 -10.44
CA TYR A 188 -1.81 10.58 -9.62
C TYR A 188 -3.34 10.56 -9.76
N PHE A 189 -3.99 11.69 -9.52
CA PHE A 189 -5.44 11.78 -9.57
C PHE A 189 -6.04 11.94 -10.98
N ARG A 190 -5.24 11.86 -12.06
CA ARG A 190 -5.80 11.66 -13.42
C ARG A 190 -6.28 10.23 -13.66
N GLN A 191 -5.93 9.31 -12.77
CA GLN A 191 -6.33 7.92 -12.84
C GLN A 191 -7.44 7.64 -11.82
N HIS A 192 -8.20 6.57 -12.07
CA HIS A 192 -9.20 6.11 -11.12
C HIS A 192 -8.49 5.39 -9.96
N HIS A 193 -8.73 5.87 -8.74
CA HIS A 193 -8.25 5.24 -7.52
C HIS A 193 -9.41 4.76 -6.64
N SER A 194 -9.24 3.62 -6.00
CA SER A 194 -10.20 3.08 -5.03
C SER A 194 -9.48 2.89 -3.70
N PHE A 195 -9.86 3.68 -2.70
CA PHE A 195 -9.31 3.59 -1.37
C PHE A 195 -10.11 2.57 -0.56
N LYS A 196 -9.50 1.44 -0.22
CA LYS A 196 -10.14 0.40 0.60
C LYS A 196 -10.30 0.91 2.03
N SER A 197 -11.46 0.67 2.63
CA SER A 197 -11.81 1.08 4.00
C SER A 197 -11.19 0.17 5.06
N SER A 198 -9.86 0.00 5.03
CA SER A 198 -9.16 -0.86 5.99
C SER A 198 -8.88 -0.18 7.34
N ASN A 199 -8.98 1.17 7.41
CA ASN A 199 -8.75 1.93 8.63
C ASN A 199 -9.75 3.11 8.72
N VAL A 200 -11.03 2.79 8.98
CA VAL A 200 -12.15 3.76 8.95
C VAL A 200 -11.97 4.89 9.97
N GLU A 201 -11.16 4.64 10.99
CA GLU A 201 -10.88 5.54 12.09
C GLU A 201 -9.93 6.70 11.74
N ASN A 202 -9.06 6.52 10.74
CA ASN A 202 -8.07 7.52 10.33
C ASN A 202 -8.22 7.85 8.85
N GLU A 203 -8.83 9.00 8.58
CA GLU A 203 -9.24 9.40 7.23
C GLU A 203 -8.60 10.70 6.76
N TRP A 204 -8.58 10.88 5.45
CA TRP A 204 -8.24 12.15 4.83
C TRP A 204 -9.25 12.49 3.74
N GLN A 205 -9.42 13.79 3.51
CA GLN A 205 -10.31 14.36 2.51
C GLN A 205 -9.56 15.40 1.70
N LEU A 206 -9.64 15.26 0.39
CA LEU A 206 -8.93 16.09 -0.55
C LEU A 206 -9.92 16.84 -1.43
N THR A 207 -9.80 18.16 -1.44
CA THR A 207 -10.42 19.04 -2.42
C THR A 207 -9.34 19.63 -3.32
N LEU A 208 -9.41 19.31 -4.61
CA LEU A 208 -8.57 19.93 -5.64
C LEU A 208 -9.38 20.97 -6.41
N ILE A 209 -8.85 22.17 -6.53
CA ILE A 209 -9.43 23.25 -7.32
C ILE A 209 -8.54 23.51 -8.52
N ALA A 210 -9.08 23.31 -9.73
CA ALA A 210 -8.38 23.58 -10.97
C ALA A 210 -8.33 25.09 -11.28
N THR A 211 -7.42 25.48 -12.17
CA THR A 211 -7.24 26.87 -12.64
C THR A 211 -8.47 27.45 -13.35
N ASP A 212 -9.36 26.61 -13.88
CA ASP A 212 -10.64 27.01 -14.46
C ASP A 212 -11.76 27.18 -13.40
N GLY A 213 -11.45 26.95 -12.13
CA GLY A 213 -12.37 27.07 -11.00
C GLY A 213 -13.17 25.80 -10.67
N ARG A 214 -13.02 24.72 -11.45
CA ARG A 214 -13.67 23.43 -11.14
C ARG A 214 -13.10 22.84 -9.87
N LYS A 215 -13.98 22.25 -9.05
CA LYS A 215 -13.62 21.57 -7.81
C LYS A 215 -13.83 20.07 -7.97
N TYR A 216 -12.87 19.31 -7.48
CA TYR A 216 -12.89 17.86 -7.40
C TYR A 216 -12.73 17.50 -5.93
N GLN A 217 -13.48 16.51 -5.44
CA GLN A 217 -13.39 16.06 -4.05
C GLN A 217 -13.30 14.54 -3.96
N THR A 218 -12.40 14.03 -3.12
CA THR A 218 -12.26 12.61 -2.79
C THR A 218 -11.83 12.44 -1.35
N ARG A 219 -11.87 11.21 -0.85
CA ARG A 219 -11.37 10.82 0.47
C ARG A 219 -10.67 9.48 0.39
N GLY A 220 -9.90 9.17 1.42
CA GLY A 220 -9.30 7.88 1.64
C GLY A 220 -8.86 7.73 3.08
N TYR A 221 -8.07 6.69 3.35
CA TYR A 221 -7.64 6.34 4.69
C TYR A 221 -6.12 6.36 4.77
N TRP A 222 -5.58 6.61 5.97
CA TRP A 222 -4.13 6.63 6.17
C TRP A 222 -3.48 5.30 5.78
N LEU A 223 -2.30 5.39 5.17
CA LEU A 223 -1.42 4.25 4.83
C LEU A 223 -2.04 3.23 3.87
N THR A 224 -3.07 3.60 3.12
CA THR A 224 -3.71 2.71 2.15
C THR A 224 -3.08 2.77 0.75
N ASP A 225 -2.22 3.75 0.50
CA ASP A 225 -1.61 3.98 -0.81
C ASP A 225 -0.15 4.49 -0.67
N ALA A 226 0.79 3.76 -1.28
CA ALA A 226 2.22 4.04 -1.18
C ALA A 226 2.61 5.32 -1.94
N GLU A 227 2.01 5.59 -3.10
CA GLU A 227 2.32 6.78 -3.91
C GLU A 227 1.86 8.06 -3.18
N LEU A 228 0.70 8.02 -2.52
CA LEU A 228 0.25 9.12 -1.65
C LEU A 228 1.14 9.29 -0.41
N GLY A 229 1.75 8.22 0.09
CA GLY A 229 2.79 8.26 1.12
C GLY A 229 4.04 9.02 0.66
N GLU A 230 4.56 8.70 -0.53
CA GLU A 230 5.70 9.43 -1.10
C GLU A 230 5.40 10.91 -1.34
N LEU A 231 4.20 11.22 -1.85
CA LEU A 231 3.74 12.59 -2.03
C LEU A 231 3.66 13.34 -0.69
N SER A 232 3.23 12.66 0.37
CA SER A 232 3.23 13.22 1.73
C SER A 232 4.64 13.54 2.21
N GLN A 233 5.63 12.67 1.97
CA GLN A 233 7.03 12.93 2.31
C GLN A 233 7.61 14.13 1.54
N LYS A 234 7.35 14.20 0.23
CA LYS A 234 7.78 15.35 -0.59
C LYS A 234 7.21 16.67 -0.06
N LEU A 235 5.94 16.66 0.35
CA LEU A 235 5.30 17.85 0.92
C LEU A 235 5.91 18.24 2.28
N ARG A 236 6.23 17.27 3.14
CA ARG A 236 6.96 17.52 4.40
C ARG A 236 8.34 18.14 4.13
N GLY A 237 9.06 17.66 3.13
CA GLY A 237 10.39 18.17 2.77
C GLY A 237 10.40 19.63 2.28
N ILE A 238 9.29 20.13 1.72
CA ILE A 238 9.16 21.53 1.29
C ILE A 238 8.49 22.44 2.32
N TRP A 239 7.93 21.88 3.40
CA TRP A 239 7.25 22.64 4.44
C TRP A 239 8.27 23.30 5.38
N PRO A 240 8.34 24.64 5.43
CA PRO A 240 9.32 25.33 6.28
C PRO A 240 8.86 25.49 7.73
N GLY A 241 7.61 25.15 8.03
CA GLY A 241 7.00 25.37 9.33
C GLY A 241 7.31 24.28 10.34
N ASP A 242 7.36 24.63 11.62
CA ASP A 242 7.64 23.69 12.70
C ASP A 242 6.49 22.70 13.00
N ALA A 243 5.27 22.98 12.51
CA ALA A 243 4.14 22.10 12.73
C ALA A 243 4.26 20.80 11.92
N LYS A 244 3.97 19.70 12.63
CA LYS A 244 3.96 18.32 12.15
C LYS A 244 2.79 18.06 11.19
N LEU A 245 3.06 17.82 9.91
CA LEU A 245 2.04 17.55 8.89
C LEU A 245 1.58 16.08 8.89
N TRP A 246 0.26 15.86 8.97
CA TRP A 246 -0.41 14.54 9.01
C TRP A 246 -0.62 13.99 7.61
N LEU A 247 -1.16 14.81 6.70
CA LEU A 247 -1.31 14.53 5.26
C LEU A 247 -2.11 13.25 4.95
N PHE A 248 -1.75 12.53 3.88
CA PHE A 248 -2.46 11.34 3.41
C PHE A 248 -2.10 10.08 4.20
N ASP A 249 -0.98 10.07 4.92
CA ASP A 249 -0.40 8.88 5.54
C ASP A 249 -0.43 8.88 7.08
N GLY A 250 -0.67 10.04 7.72
CA GLY A 250 -0.65 10.15 9.17
C GLY A 250 0.72 9.87 9.80
N LEU A 251 1.80 9.76 9.02
CA LEU A 251 3.08 9.21 9.47
C LEU A 251 3.68 9.95 10.67
N VAL A 252 3.29 11.19 10.89
CA VAL A 252 3.80 11.96 12.02
C VAL A 252 3.31 11.48 13.39
N HIS A 253 2.27 10.64 13.39
CA HIS A 253 1.81 9.87 14.54
C HIS A 253 2.61 8.58 14.73
N ALA A 254 3.47 8.21 13.76
CA ALA A 254 4.37 7.07 13.90
C ALA A 254 5.57 7.45 14.77
N GLU A 255 5.84 6.61 15.77
CA GLU A 255 7.03 6.73 16.60
C GLU A 255 8.27 6.32 15.79
N LYS A 256 9.30 7.16 15.78
CA LYS A 256 10.56 6.80 15.14
C LYS A 256 11.21 5.63 15.86
N ILE A 257 11.48 4.55 15.13
CA ILE A 257 12.09 3.33 15.66
C ILE A 257 13.62 3.48 15.61
N ASN A 258 14.28 3.43 16.77
CA ASN A 258 15.73 3.39 16.90
C ASN A 258 16.25 1.95 16.89
N GLN A 259 15.54 1.05 17.57
CA GLN A 259 15.90 -0.36 17.64
C GLN A 259 14.64 -1.21 17.60
N LEU A 260 14.66 -2.25 16.78
CA LEU A 260 13.65 -3.30 16.77
C LEU A 260 14.31 -4.62 17.09
N THR A 261 13.77 -5.33 18.08
CA THR A 261 14.27 -6.65 18.42
C THR A 261 13.14 -7.66 18.50
N ILE A 262 13.25 -8.72 17.71
CA ILE A 262 12.27 -9.80 17.61
C ILE A 262 12.91 -11.05 18.22
N ARG A 263 12.19 -11.75 19.09
CA ARG A 263 12.58 -13.01 19.70
C ARG A 263 11.52 -14.04 19.41
N TYR A 264 11.94 -15.20 18.93
CA TYR A 264 11.09 -16.36 18.73
C TYR A 264 11.62 -17.51 19.57
N HIS A 265 10.71 -18.28 20.16
CA HIS A 265 11.03 -19.45 20.96
C HIS A 265 10.04 -20.57 20.66
N ARG A 266 10.58 -21.74 20.32
CA ARG A 266 9.81 -22.97 20.09
C ARG A 266 10.32 -24.09 20.97
N GLN A 267 9.41 -24.68 21.71
CA GLN A 267 9.64 -25.89 22.49
C GLN A 267 8.78 -27.00 21.92
N ALA A 268 9.40 -28.04 21.40
CA ALA A 268 8.65 -29.12 20.75
C ALA A 268 9.20 -30.50 21.08
N LYS A 269 8.32 -31.48 21.22
CA LYS A 269 8.66 -32.89 21.33
C LYS A 269 8.53 -33.54 19.96
N LEU A 270 9.65 -33.88 19.36
CA LEU A 270 9.74 -34.40 18.00
C LEU A 270 10.10 -35.88 18.02
N TYR A 271 9.71 -36.60 16.96
CA TYR A 271 9.97 -38.04 16.82
C TYR A 271 10.86 -38.29 15.61
N GLN A 272 11.96 -39.00 15.83
CA GLN A 272 12.81 -39.51 14.75
C GLN A 272 12.59 -41.03 14.64
N MET A 273 12.38 -41.54 13.41
CA MET A 273 12.01 -42.94 13.17
C MET A 273 12.90 -43.96 13.89
N ASP A 274 14.19 -43.65 14.07
CA ASP A 274 15.19 -44.58 14.61
C ASP A 274 15.75 -44.17 15.99
N ALA A 275 15.36 -43.02 16.55
CA ALA A 275 15.96 -42.48 17.79
C ALA A 275 14.96 -42.18 18.92
N GLY A 276 13.66 -42.38 18.71
CA GLY A 276 12.62 -42.09 19.70
C GLY A 276 12.33 -40.58 19.82
N PRO A 277 11.58 -40.16 20.86
CA PRO A 277 11.25 -38.74 21.06
C PRO A 277 12.47 -37.95 21.55
N PHE A 278 12.69 -36.77 20.98
CA PHE A 278 13.65 -35.78 21.47
C PHE A 278 12.97 -34.43 21.68
N TYR A 279 13.52 -33.62 22.58
CA TYR A 279 13.02 -32.29 22.89
C TYR A 279 13.85 -31.25 22.14
N LEU A 280 13.17 -30.44 21.34
CA LEU A 280 13.70 -29.27 20.66
C LEU A 280 13.47 -28.05 21.56
N ASP A 281 14.52 -27.29 21.81
CA ASP A 281 14.48 -25.97 22.44
C ASP A 281 15.14 -24.99 21.47
N TYR A 282 14.33 -24.40 20.59
CA TYR A 282 14.77 -23.63 19.45
C TYR A 282 14.50 -22.15 19.66
N HIS A 283 15.50 -21.30 19.42
CA HIS A 283 15.35 -19.87 19.54
C HIS A 283 15.85 -19.15 18.29
N GLU A 284 15.17 -18.06 17.94
CA GLU A 284 15.66 -17.08 16.97
C GLU A 284 15.61 -15.68 17.55
N LYS A 285 16.52 -14.83 17.09
CA LYS A 285 16.51 -13.41 17.42
C LYS A 285 16.96 -12.59 16.22
N ILE A 286 16.18 -11.56 15.90
CA ILE A 286 16.57 -10.52 14.94
C ILE A 286 16.67 -9.21 15.71
N THR A 287 17.77 -8.48 15.53
CA THR A 287 17.93 -7.12 16.05
C THR A 287 18.29 -6.20 14.89
N LEU A 288 17.48 -5.16 14.69
CA LEU A 288 17.75 -4.01 13.82
C LEU A 288 18.13 -2.84 14.70
N ASP A 289 19.30 -2.24 14.48
CA ASP A 289 19.77 -1.11 15.27
C ASP A 289 20.24 0.04 14.39
N ARG A 290 19.59 1.19 14.57
CA ARG A 290 19.86 2.39 13.81
C ARG A 290 21.21 3.02 14.15
N ASN A 291 21.68 2.89 15.39
CA ASN A 291 22.91 3.53 15.82
C ASN A 291 24.15 2.77 15.32
N SER A 292 24.14 1.44 15.41
CA SER A 292 25.23 0.61 14.88
C SER A 292 25.10 0.36 13.38
N GLN A 293 23.95 0.66 12.78
CA GLN A 293 23.64 0.36 11.37
C GLN A 293 23.80 -1.14 11.09
N GLU A 294 23.28 -1.96 12.00
CA GLU A 294 23.38 -3.43 11.91
C GLU A 294 22.01 -4.11 11.95
N LEU A 295 21.88 -5.15 11.12
CA LEU A 295 20.94 -6.25 11.34
C LEU A 295 21.73 -7.44 11.87
N ILE A 296 21.35 -7.96 13.03
CA ILE A 296 21.94 -9.17 13.62
C ILE A 296 20.85 -10.25 13.69
N TYR A 297 21.05 -11.35 12.96
CA TYR A 297 20.17 -12.50 12.96
C TYR A 297 20.85 -13.70 13.63
N GLN A 298 20.30 -14.15 14.75
CA GLN A 298 20.83 -15.23 15.56
C GLN A 298 19.85 -16.41 15.57
N LYS A 299 20.38 -17.61 15.41
CA LYS A 299 19.63 -18.88 15.47
C LYS A 299 20.31 -19.82 16.46
N TRP A 300 19.52 -20.42 17.34
CA TRP A 300 20.00 -21.37 18.33
C TRP A 300 19.23 -22.68 18.17
N LEU A 301 19.88 -23.71 17.63
CA LEU A 301 19.29 -25.06 17.53
C LEU A 301 19.52 -25.89 18.80
N SER A 302 20.58 -25.56 19.53
CA SER A 302 20.94 -26.15 20.82
C SER A 302 21.95 -25.25 21.54
N ASP A 303 22.29 -25.60 22.78
CA ASP A 303 23.36 -24.91 23.52
C ASP A 303 24.72 -24.94 22.81
N SER A 304 24.97 -25.94 21.98
CA SER A 304 26.23 -26.12 21.23
C SER A 304 26.17 -25.69 19.77
N CYS A 305 24.97 -25.40 19.24
CA CYS A 305 24.77 -25.01 17.85
C CYS A 305 24.10 -23.64 17.78
N LYS A 306 24.95 -22.61 17.60
CA LYS A 306 24.56 -21.21 17.53
C LYS A 306 25.09 -20.62 16.24
N MET A 307 24.24 -19.95 15.48
CA MET A 307 24.60 -19.20 14.28
C MET A 307 24.30 -17.73 14.50
N GLU A 308 25.15 -16.87 13.96
CA GLU A 308 24.97 -15.43 13.94
C GLU A 308 25.35 -14.91 12.56
N TYR A 309 24.43 -14.15 11.96
CA TYR A 309 24.61 -13.41 10.72
C TYR A 309 24.56 -11.93 11.08
N ARG A 310 25.51 -11.15 10.58
CA ARG A 310 25.63 -9.73 10.87
C ARG A 310 25.77 -8.96 9.58
N TYR A 311 24.82 -8.08 9.32
CA TYR A 311 24.77 -7.22 8.16
C TYR A 311 25.03 -5.80 8.64
N HIS A 312 26.12 -5.19 8.18
CA HIS A 312 26.40 -3.78 8.44
C HIS A 312 26.29 -3.03 7.12
N ILE A 313 25.15 -2.35 6.94
CA ILE A 313 24.78 -1.72 5.67
C ILE A 313 24.26 -0.33 5.98
N THR A 314 25.14 0.66 5.84
CA THR A 314 24.82 2.06 6.14
C THR A 314 23.65 2.55 5.30
N GLU A 315 22.78 3.36 5.90
CA GLU A 315 21.55 3.93 5.31
C GLU A 315 20.44 2.91 5.01
N ALA A 316 20.79 1.66 4.65
CA ALA A 316 19.78 0.62 4.38
C ALA A 316 19.01 0.19 5.64
N ILE A 317 19.68 0.17 6.80
CA ILE A 317 19.01 -0.10 8.09
C ILE A 317 18.07 1.05 8.48
N ASP A 318 18.45 2.31 8.19
CA ASP A 318 17.57 3.46 8.37
C ASP A 318 16.32 3.34 7.50
N ALA A 319 16.50 3.04 6.21
CA ALA A 319 15.41 2.86 5.25
C ALA A 319 14.44 1.76 5.69
N LEU A 320 14.95 0.58 6.06
CA LEU A 320 14.13 -0.53 6.55
C LEU A 320 13.32 -0.14 7.80
N LEU A 321 13.94 0.52 8.77
CA LEU A 321 13.23 0.96 9.98
C LEU A 321 12.21 2.08 9.69
N ASP A 322 12.49 2.94 8.71
CA ASP A 322 11.56 4.00 8.28
C ASP A 322 10.34 3.43 7.53
N GLU A 323 10.50 2.36 6.75
CA GLU A 323 9.39 1.65 6.08
C GLU A 323 8.44 0.94 7.06
N LEU A 324 8.99 0.48 8.19
CA LEU A 324 8.26 -0.11 9.30
C LEU A 324 7.59 0.93 10.20
N GLN A 325 8.00 2.19 10.13
CA GLN A 325 7.48 3.28 10.97
C GLN A 325 6.06 3.66 10.53
N THR A 326 5.05 2.94 11.02
CA THR A 326 3.63 3.28 10.80
C THR A 326 2.95 3.72 12.11
N PRO A 327 1.94 4.61 12.06
CA PRO A 327 1.04 4.85 13.18
C PRO A 327 0.54 3.53 13.79
N ASN A 328 0.65 3.41 15.11
CA ASN A 328 0.22 2.21 15.85
C ASN A 328 0.88 0.89 15.36
N PHE A 329 2.10 0.95 14.81
CA PHE A 329 2.88 -0.23 14.40
C PHE A 329 2.89 -1.31 15.50
N LEU A 330 2.56 -2.56 15.16
CA LEU A 330 2.42 -3.72 16.05
C LEU A 330 1.55 -3.51 17.30
N ALA A 331 0.69 -2.50 17.33
CA ALA A 331 -0.09 -2.17 18.53
C ALA A 331 -1.26 -3.14 18.78
N TYR A 332 -1.78 -3.78 17.73
CA TYR A 332 -3.02 -4.54 17.81
C TYR A 332 -2.78 -6.04 17.61
N VAL A 333 -3.21 -6.81 18.60
CA VAL A 333 -3.18 -8.28 18.65
C VAL A 333 -4.61 -8.75 18.91
N ASN A 334 -5.15 -9.64 18.07
CA ASN A 334 -6.51 -10.17 18.25
C ASN A 334 -6.65 -10.95 19.56
N GLY A 335 -5.62 -11.73 19.89
CA GLY A 335 -5.61 -12.63 21.04
C GLY A 335 -6.29 -13.95 20.75
N ASN A 336 -5.87 -14.99 21.48
CA ASN A 336 -6.51 -16.30 21.45
C ASN A 336 -7.69 -16.34 22.43
N ALA A 337 -8.77 -17.04 22.06
CA ALA A 337 -9.89 -17.30 22.96
C ALA A 337 -9.49 -18.28 24.09
N ASP A 338 -10.22 -18.22 25.21
CA ASP A 338 -9.92 -19.03 26.40
C ASP A 338 -10.06 -20.55 26.16
N ASP A 339 -10.81 -20.97 25.14
CA ASP A 339 -11.08 -22.35 24.79
C ASP A 339 -10.15 -22.91 23.70
N VAL A 340 -9.12 -22.17 23.30
CA VAL A 340 -8.10 -22.65 22.35
C VAL A 340 -7.37 -23.87 22.93
N VAL A 341 -7.36 -24.95 22.15
CA VAL A 341 -6.65 -26.18 22.48
C VAL A 341 -5.23 -26.09 21.93
N TYR A 342 -4.25 -25.96 22.82
CA TYR A 342 -2.83 -25.97 22.46
C TYR A 342 -2.31 -27.39 22.32
N ASP A 343 -1.40 -27.61 21.37
CA ASP A 343 -0.62 -28.84 21.30
C ASP A 343 0.44 -28.82 22.43
N PRO A 344 0.38 -29.72 23.41
CA PRO A 344 1.38 -29.77 24.48
C PRO A 344 2.77 -30.16 23.97
N ASP A 345 2.87 -30.78 22.80
CA ASP A 345 4.12 -31.22 22.18
C ASP A 345 4.71 -30.18 21.22
N ASP A 346 4.06 -29.02 20.96
CA ASP A 346 4.62 -27.93 20.13
C ASP A 346 4.13 -26.55 20.62
N GLN A 347 4.95 -25.91 21.45
CA GLN A 347 4.71 -24.58 21.99
C GLN A 347 5.59 -23.56 21.27
N ARG A 348 4.97 -22.47 20.80
CA ARG A 348 5.66 -21.40 20.08
C ARG A 348 5.26 -20.06 20.65
N SER A 349 6.25 -19.23 20.97
CA SER A 349 6.06 -17.91 21.55
C SER A 349 7.00 -16.89 20.92
N TYR A 350 6.67 -15.62 21.12
CA TYR A 350 7.51 -14.53 20.67
C TYR A 350 7.54 -13.37 21.68
N SER A 351 8.55 -12.54 21.53
CA SER A 351 8.62 -11.22 22.15
C SER A 351 9.22 -10.22 21.15
N ILE A 352 8.53 -9.12 20.91
CA ILE A 352 9.00 -8.01 20.08
C ILE A 352 9.19 -6.79 20.98
N GLU A 353 10.37 -6.21 20.89
CA GLU A 353 10.80 -5.04 21.65
C GLU A 353 11.08 -3.91 20.66
N ILE A 354 10.38 -2.79 20.82
CA ILE A 354 10.51 -1.59 19.99
C ILE A 354 11.03 -0.48 20.88
N GLN A 355 12.21 0.04 20.55
CA GLN A 355 12.78 1.22 21.20
C GLN A 355 12.62 2.44 20.30
N SER A 356 11.98 3.48 20.81
CA SER A 356 11.72 4.74 20.10
C SER A 356 12.88 5.73 20.21
N ALA A 357 12.79 6.82 19.44
CA ALA A 357 13.78 7.91 19.43
C ALA A 357 14.01 8.59 20.79
N ASP A 358 13.01 8.59 21.67
CA ASP A 358 13.08 9.14 23.03
C ASP A 358 13.47 8.09 24.08
N ASN A 359 13.99 6.93 23.65
CA ASN A 359 14.38 5.79 24.47
C ASN A 359 13.23 5.14 25.26
N GLN A 360 11.97 5.42 24.93
CA GLN A 360 10.87 4.60 25.43
C GLN A 360 10.94 3.21 24.79
N THR A 361 10.52 2.20 25.55
CA THR A 361 10.55 0.80 25.08
C THR A 361 9.18 0.19 25.27
N ARG A 362 8.62 -0.32 24.17
CA ARG A 362 7.38 -1.08 24.17
C ARG A 362 7.69 -2.54 23.88
N ILE A 363 7.12 -3.43 24.68
CA ILE A 363 7.29 -4.87 24.54
C ILE A 363 5.93 -5.50 24.26
N ILE A 364 5.88 -6.30 23.20
CA ILE A 364 4.72 -7.08 22.78
C ILE A 364 5.14 -8.54 22.87
N ASN A 365 4.29 -9.40 23.42
CA ASN A 365 4.57 -10.82 23.54
C ASN A 365 3.28 -11.62 23.43
N GLY A 366 3.42 -12.87 23.03
CA GLY A 366 2.29 -13.76 22.83
C GLY A 366 2.71 -15.10 22.26
N SER A 367 1.70 -15.88 21.89
CA SER A 367 1.87 -17.14 21.15
C SER A 367 2.15 -16.86 19.68
N PHE A 368 3.04 -17.65 19.06
CA PHE A 368 3.42 -17.47 17.65
C PHE A 368 2.43 -18.22 16.74
N ASP A 369 1.24 -17.65 16.61
CA ASP A 369 0.16 -18.09 15.75
C ASP A 369 -0.63 -16.89 15.20
N LYS A 370 -1.58 -17.15 14.29
CA LYS A 370 -2.32 -16.11 13.57
C LYS A 370 -3.06 -15.13 14.49
N GLN A 371 -3.57 -15.58 15.64
CA GLN A 371 -4.33 -14.72 16.55
C GLN A 371 -3.45 -14.11 17.65
N GLY A 372 -2.38 -14.81 18.03
CA GLY A 372 -1.41 -14.33 19.02
C GLY A 372 -0.42 -13.29 18.48
N LEU A 373 -0.18 -13.23 17.17
CA LEU A 373 0.70 -12.24 16.53
C LEU A 373 -0.01 -10.89 16.30
N PRO A 374 0.74 -9.77 16.24
CA PRO A 374 0.19 -8.50 15.78
C PRO A 374 -0.36 -8.63 14.35
N VAL A 375 -1.47 -7.95 14.07
CA VAL A 375 -2.15 -8.06 12.77
C VAL A 375 -1.25 -7.66 11.59
N ASP A 376 -0.33 -6.74 11.82
CA ASP A 376 0.65 -6.22 10.87
C ASP A 376 2.01 -6.94 10.91
N PHE A 377 2.17 -8.00 11.71
CA PHE A 377 3.39 -8.84 11.71
C PHE A 377 3.76 -9.40 10.33
N PRO A 378 2.83 -9.84 9.46
CA PRO A 378 3.19 -10.30 8.12
C PRO A 378 3.91 -9.25 7.28
N LYS A 379 3.56 -7.96 7.43
CA LYS A 379 4.27 -6.86 6.76
C LYS A 379 5.71 -6.77 7.26
N LEU A 380 5.91 -6.82 8.58
CA LEU A 380 7.25 -6.82 9.17
C LEU A 380 8.11 -7.99 8.67
N ALA A 381 7.54 -9.20 8.65
CA ALA A 381 8.23 -10.39 8.17
C ALA A 381 8.67 -10.24 6.70
N MET A 382 7.76 -9.78 5.84
CA MET A 382 8.03 -9.54 4.42
C MET A 382 9.19 -8.54 4.20
N GLN A 383 9.20 -7.40 4.89
CA GLN A 383 10.26 -6.41 4.74
C GLN A 383 11.63 -6.91 5.21
N ILE A 384 11.67 -7.72 6.28
CA ILE A 384 12.91 -8.36 6.74
C ILE A 384 13.38 -9.42 5.73
N GLU A 385 12.46 -10.22 5.20
CA GLU A 385 12.77 -11.25 4.20
C GLU A 385 13.35 -10.63 2.93
N GLU A 386 12.67 -9.62 2.36
CA GLU A 386 13.15 -8.86 1.20
C GLU A 386 14.54 -8.25 1.44
N PHE A 387 14.77 -7.71 2.64
CA PHE A 387 16.09 -7.18 3.00
C PHE A 387 17.16 -8.29 3.01
N LEU A 388 16.89 -9.44 3.64
CA LEU A 388 17.85 -10.54 3.70
C LEU A 388 18.14 -11.12 2.31
N GLU A 389 17.11 -11.35 1.49
CA GLU A 389 17.26 -11.88 0.13
C GLU A 389 18.15 -10.99 -0.75
N LEU A 390 18.04 -9.67 -0.61
CA LEU A 390 18.85 -8.73 -1.36
C LEU A 390 20.35 -8.86 -1.08
N TYR A 391 20.73 -9.25 0.14
CA TYR A 391 22.12 -9.27 0.60
C TYR A 391 22.72 -10.67 0.83
N ASP A 392 21.91 -11.73 0.84
CA ASP A 392 22.36 -13.11 1.06
C ASP A 392 22.94 -13.81 -0.19
N GLY A 393 23.17 -13.07 -1.28
CA GLY A 393 23.80 -13.57 -2.50
C GLY A 393 25.24 -14.07 -2.26
N ASN A 394 25.51 -15.34 -2.61
CA ASN A 394 26.81 -15.99 -2.39
C ASN A 394 27.62 -16.17 -3.69
N GLU A 395 28.10 -15.07 -4.28
CA GLU A 395 28.92 -15.12 -5.51
C GLU A 395 30.18 -16.00 -5.35
N LEU A 396 30.81 -15.99 -4.17
CA LEU A 396 32.03 -16.77 -3.89
C LEU A 396 31.83 -18.28 -4.09
N LEU A 397 30.61 -18.77 -3.83
CA LEU A 397 30.26 -20.19 -3.91
C LEU A 397 29.53 -20.54 -5.20
N ASP A 398 29.35 -19.58 -6.11
CA ASP A 398 28.69 -19.80 -7.39
C ASP A 398 29.65 -20.49 -8.39
N PRO A 399 29.39 -21.76 -8.78
CA PRO A 399 30.21 -22.46 -9.76
C PRO A 399 30.33 -21.73 -11.09
N ALA A 400 29.32 -20.97 -11.51
CA ALA A 400 29.37 -20.21 -12.74
C ALA A 400 30.48 -19.13 -12.69
N LEU A 401 30.72 -18.55 -11.52
CA LEU A 401 31.72 -17.49 -11.32
C LEU A 401 33.11 -18.05 -11.06
N TYR A 402 33.29 -19.05 -10.19
CA TYR A 402 34.63 -19.55 -9.89
C TYR A 402 35.17 -20.57 -10.91
N HIS A 403 34.31 -21.21 -11.72
CA HIS A 403 34.76 -21.94 -12.92
C HIS A 403 34.97 -21.03 -14.13
N HIS A 404 34.62 -19.73 -14.04
CA HIS A 404 34.83 -18.79 -15.12
C HIS A 404 36.32 -18.72 -15.48
N GLN A 405 36.60 -18.83 -16.77
CA GLN A 405 37.95 -18.71 -17.30
C GLN A 405 38.03 -17.42 -18.12
N TRP A 406 38.92 -16.50 -17.74
CA TRP A 406 39.25 -15.34 -18.57
C TRP A 406 40.09 -15.77 -19.79
N ARG A 407 39.74 -15.30 -20.99
CA ARG A 407 40.52 -15.61 -22.19
C ARG A 407 41.87 -14.88 -22.18
N ARG A 408 42.90 -15.49 -22.78
CA ARG A 408 44.18 -14.84 -23.03
C ARG A 408 44.21 -14.13 -24.40
N PRO A 409 45.10 -13.16 -24.61
CA PRO A 409 45.31 -12.58 -25.94
C PRO A 409 45.56 -13.67 -27.01
N GLY A 410 44.78 -13.64 -28.09
CA GLY A 410 44.86 -14.63 -29.17
C GLY A 410 43.97 -15.87 -29.01
N GLN A 411 43.21 -15.96 -27.91
CA GLN A 411 42.15 -16.95 -27.70
C GLN A 411 40.79 -16.44 -28.14
N TYR A 412 39.92 -17.39 -28.48
CA TYR A 412 38.57 -17.16 -28.98
C TYR A 412 37.55 -17.88 -28.11
N ILE A 413 36.42 -17.21 -27.86
CA ILE A 413 35.29 -17.79 -27.14
C ILE A 413 34.37 -18.43 -28.16
N TYR A 414 34.13 -19.73 -28.00
CA TYR A 414 33.19 -20.50 -28.81
C TYR A 414 32.05 -20.97 -27.91
N CYS A 415 30.83 -20.81 -28.42
CA CYS A 415 29.59 -21.16 -27.73
C CYS A 415 28.87 -22.21 -28.56
N ASP A 416 28.52 -23.33 -27.95
CA ASP A 416 27.65 -24.32 -28.56
C ASP A 416 26.20 -23.97 -28.19
N VAL A 417 25.40 -23.61 -29.19
CA VAL A 417 24.04 -23.09 -28.99
C VAL A 417 23.02 -24.11 -29.47
N SER A 418 22.05 -24.44 -28.63
CA SER A 418 20.89 -25.27 -28.98
C SER A 418 19.66 -24.38 -29.22
N PHE A 419 18.71 -24.88 -30.00
CA PHE A 419 17.40 -24.24 -30.22
C PHE A 419 16.25 -25.04 -29.58
N GLU A 420 16.54 -26.25 -29.09
CA GLU A 420 15.58 -27.20 -28.52
C GLU A 420 16.28 -27.99 -27.41
N ASP A 421 15.55 -28.33 -26.34
CA ASP A 421 16.07 -29.11 -25.22
C ASP A 421 16.54 -30.51 -25.68
N GLY A 422 17.81 -30.82 -25.43
CA GLY A 422 18.43 -32.09 -25.87
C GLY A 422 18.66 -32.21 -27.38
N GLY A 423 18.49 -31.11 -28.13
CA GLY A 423 18.70 -31.03 -29.57
C GLY A 423 20.18 -30.93 -29.98
N HIS A 424 20.40 -30.75 -31.29
CA HIS A 424 21.74 -30.49 -31.82
C HIS A 424 22.24 -29.10 -31.42
N THR A 425 23.52 -29.01 -31.08
CA THR A 425 24.21 -27.75 -30.85
C THR A 425 24.94 -27.26 -32.09
N TYR A 426 24.97 -25.94 -32.25
CA TYR A 426 25.63 -25.26 -33.36
C TYR A 426 26.67 -24.29 -32.82
N CYS A 427 27.83 -24.27 -33.46
CA CYS A 427 28.99 -23.55 -32.96
C CYS A 427 28.96 -22.07 -33.40
N TYR A 428 28.93 -21.17 -32.43
CA TYR A 428 29.04 -19.72 -32.60
C TYR A 428 30.28 -19.19 -31.89
N ARG A 429 30.59 -17.92 -32.14
CA ARG A 429 31.62 -17.19 -31.41
C ARG A 429 31.05 -15.96 -30.75
N THR A 430 31.71 -15.50 -29.70
CA THR A 430 31.44 -14.21 -29.08
C THR A 430 32.74 -13.53 -28.68
N GLU A 431 32.69 -12.22 -28.48
CA GLU A 431 33.72 -11.46 -27.77
C GLU A 431 33.19 -10.93 -26.42
N ASP A 432 31.92 -11.25 -26.10
CA ASP A 432 31.30 -10.98 -24.82
C ASP A 432 31.74 -12.04 -23.80
N GLU A 433 32.49 -11.61 -22.79
CA GLU A 433 33.02 -12.45 -21.72
C GLU A 433 32.03 -12.63 -20.56
N GLN A 434 30.88 -11.95 -20.60
CA GLN A 434 29.82 -12.03 -19.59
C GLN A 434 28.81 -13.14 -19.86
N LEU A 435 28.75 -13.67 -21.08
CA LEU A 435 27.86 -14.77 -21.42
C LEU A 435 28.26 -16.05 -20.68
N ALA A 436 27.27 -16.74 -20.11
CA ALA A 436 27.41 -17.97 -19.36
C ALA A 436 26.66 -19.14 -20.02
N GLU A 437 27.01 -20.37 -19.63
CA GLU A 437 26.21 -21.55 -19.98
C GLU A 437 24.81 -21.41 -19.35
N GLY A 438 23.76 -21.67 -20.14
CA GLY A 438 22.36 -21.44 -19.77
C GLY A 438 21.75 -20.15 -20.32
N ASP A 439 22.56 -19.16 -20.72
CA ASP A 439 22.04 -17.90 -21.25
C ASP A 439 21.28 -18.07 -22.56
N LEU A 440 20.21 -17.31 -22.72
CA LEU A 440 19.51 -17.14 -24.00
C LEU A 440 20.19 -16.05 -24.81
N VAL A 441 20.46 -16.33 -26.08
CA VAL A 441 21.18 -15.44 -26.99
C VAL A 441 20.49 -15.35 -28.34
N SER A 442 20.60 -14.18 -28.96
CA SER A 442 20.20 -13.98 -30.35
C SER A 442 21.37 -14.31 -31.26
N VAL A 443 21.16 -15.23 -32.21
CA VAL A 443 22.20 -15.72 -33.13
C VAL A 443 21.71 -15.72 -34.59
N PRO A 444 22.60 -15.50 -35.57
CA PRO A 444 22.21 -15.49 -36.98
C PRO A 444 22.13 -16.91 -37.57
N VAL A 445 20.96 -17.33 -38.03
CA VAL A 445 20.70 -18.66 -38.61
C VAL A 445 20.53 -18.57 -40.14
N GLY A 446 20.77 -19.66 -40.86
CA GLY A 446 20.55 -19.73 -42.31
C GLY A 446 21.55 -18.93 -43.16
N HIS A 447 21.35 -18.89 -44.48
CA HIS A 447 22.19 -18.12 -45.41
C HIS A 447 21.87 -16.63 -45.41
N ASP A 448 20.65 -16.28 -45.04
CA ASP A 448 20.11 -14.92 -44.91
C ASP A 448 20.47 -14.26 -43.57
N ASN A 449 21.05 -15.00 -42.62
CA ASN A 449 21.40 -14.53 -41.28
C ASN A 449 20.20 -13.97 -40.50
N HIS A 450 19.01 -14.57 -40.66
CA HIS A 450 17.88 -14.18 -39.84
C HIS A 450 18.18 -14.46 -38.35
N PRO A 451 17.85 -13.54 -37.43
CA PRO A 451 18.04 -13.77 -36.00
C PRO A 451 17.13 -14.90 -35.48
N ALA A 452 17.66 -15.73 -34.61
CA ALA A 452 16.91 -16.72 -33.84
C ALA A 452 17.43 -16.77 -32.40
N VAL A 453 16.55 -17.12 -31.47
CA VAL A 453 16.91 -17.27 -30.05
C VAL A 453 17.37 -18.71 -29.81
N GLY A 454 18.52 -18.88 -29.19
CA GLY A 454 19.02 -20.17 -28.74
C GLY A 454 19.63 -20.09 -27.35
N ARG A 455 19.81 -21.24 -26.71
CA ARG A 455 20.44 -21.35 -25.39
C ARG A 455 21.90 -21.77 -25.53
N ILE A 456 22.80 -21.15 -24.77
CA ILE A 456 24.19 -21.59 -24.68
C ILE A 456 24.24 -22.88 -23.86
N GLU A 457 24.61 -23.99 -24.48
CA GLU A 457 24.79 -25.28 -23.79
C GLU A 457 26.21 -25.47 -23.28
N ARG A 458 27.19 -24.81 -23.92
CA ARG A 458 28.59 -24.93 -23.54
C ARG A 458 29.41 -23.73 -24.00
N ILE A 459 30.35 -23.28 -23.16
CA ILE A 459 31.35 -22.27 -23.52
C ILE A 459 32.74 -22.89 -23.48
N GLN A 460 33.54 -22.62 -24.51
CA GLN A 460 34.93 -23.06 -24.58
C GLN A 460 35.84 -21.94 -25.08
N ILE A 461 36.94 -21.73 -24.36
CA ILE A 461 37.98 -20.77 -24.73
C ILE A 461 39.15 -21.53 -25.33
N VAL A 462 39.47 -21.20 -26.59
CA VAL A 462 40.42 -21.98 -27.40
C VAL A 462 41.39 -21.08 -28.15
N ASP A 463 42.64 -21.53 -28.25
CA ASP A 463 43.62 -20.90 -29.12
C ASP A 463 43.26 -21.10 -30.60
N ARG A 464 43.78 -20.22 -31.48
CA ARG A 464 43.58 -20.28 -32.95
C ARG A 464 43.78 -21.66 -33.58
N LYS A 465 44.68 -22.49 -33.04
CA LYS A 465 45.02 -23.82 -33.57
C LYS A 465 44.02 -24.91 -33.18
N HIS A 466 43.20 -24.66 -32.15
CA HIS A 466 42.31 -25.64 -31.54
C HIS A 466 40.82 -25.26 -31.68
N VAL A 467 40.51 -24.33 -32.59
CA VAL A 467 39.14 -23.90 -32.80
C VAL A 467 38.25 -25.05 -33.30
N PRO A 468 37.05 -25.24 -32.72
CA PRO A 468 36.16 -26.36 -33.08
C PRO A 468 35.60 -26.22 -34.50
N TYR A 469 35.51 -24.97 -34.98
CA TYR A 469 35.07 -24.65 -36.34
C TYR A 469 35.88 -23.47 -36.90
N PRO A 470 36.17 -23.39 -38.22
CA PRO A 470 37.08 -22.37 -38.76
C PRO A 470 36.60 -20.93 -38.50
N LEU A 471 37.49 -20.09 -37.94
CA LEU A 471 37.20 -18.71 -37.52
C LEU A 471 36.45 -17.84 -38.55
N LYS A 472 36.74 -18.01 -39.85
CA LYS A 472 36.12 -17.23 -40.94
C LYS A 472 34.72 -17.74 -41.32
N LYS A 473 34.36 -18.95 -40.89
CA LYS A 473 33.09 -19.61 -41.19
C LYS A 473 32.15 -19.60 -39.98
N THR A 474 32.69 -19.51 -38.77
CA THR A 474 31.88 -19.41 -37.54
C THR A 474 31.23 -18.04 -37.48
N LYS A 475 29.91 -18.02 -37.28
CA LYS A 475 29.15 -16.78 -37.08
C LYS A 475 29.32 -16.27 -35.65
N LEU A 476 29.07 -14.98 -35.46
CA LEU A 476 29.10 -14.33 -34.15
C LEU A 476 27.70 -14.31 -33.54
N ILE A 477 27.62 -14.50 -32.22
CA ILE A 477 26.44 -14.17 -31.42
C ILE A 477 26.15 -12.68 -31.60
N ILE A 478 24.88 -12.32 -31.78
CA ILE A 478 24.44 -10.93 -31.96
C ILE A 478 24.46 -10.22 -30.61
N GLY A 479 23.96 -10.89 -29.57
CA GLY A 479 23.96 -10.42 -28.19
C GLY A 479 23.09 -11.30 -27.29
N PRO A 480 23.04 -11.02 -25.99
CA PRO A 480 22.10 -11.65 -25.06
C PRO A 480 20.66 -11.38 -25.50
N TYR A 481 19.78 -12.35 -25.29
CA TYR A 481 18.34 -12.21 -25.48
C TYR A 481 17.69 -11.91 -24.13
N GLN A 482 17.15 -10.71 -23.99
CA GLN A 482 16.27 -10.38 -22.88
C GLN A 482 14.84 -10.50 -23.40
N SER A 483 14.02 -11.35 -22.77
CA SER A 483 12.58 -11.27 -23.00
C SER A 483 12.11 -9.92 -22.49
N ASP A 484 11.37 -9.17 -23.30
CA ASP A 484 10.55 -8.09 -22.76
C ASP A 484 9.66 -8.73 -21.68
N ALA A 485 9.93 -8.41 -20.42
CA ALA A 485 9.10 -8.87 -19.31
C ALA A 485 7.73 -8.20 -19.48
N GLU A 486 6.70 -9.00 -19.76
CA GLU A 486 5.29 -8.59 -19.69
C GLU A 486 4.84 -8.39 -18.23
#